data_AF-A0A7S0LTX6-F1
#
_entry.id   AF-A0A7S0LTX6-F1
#
_cell.length_a   1.000
_cell.length_b   1.000
_cell.length_c   1.000
_cell.angle_alpha   90.00
_cell.angle_beta   90.00
_cell.angle_gamma   90.00
#
_symmetry.space_group_name_H-M   'P 1'
#
loop_
_entity.id
_entity.type
_entity.pdbx_description
1 polymer ?
#
loop_
_entity_poly.entity_id
_entity_poly.type
_entity_poly.pdbx_seq_one_letter_code
_entity_poly.pdbx_strand_id
1 'polypeptide(L)'
;RAQMTQAGLRLIELHGQSAKDLLTPMFENQINKPDSGTHAGDLLKEGAVIFLATLARFLPKGDPKVAEVLGRLVRALRTPSEPVQRAASGCMGPLMGMLGTPEEAKALIQDMLDMLLGGESYGDR
;
A
#
# COMPACT_ATOMS: atom_id res chain seq x y z
N ARG A 1 13.37 -7.10 13.18
CA ARG A 1 12.55 -6.44 12.13
C ARG A 1 11.06 -6.44 12.46
N ALA A 2 10.41 -7.62 12.57
CA ALA A 2 8.97 -7.72 12.82
C ALA A 2 8.48 -6.90 14.04
N GLN A 3 9.27 -6.88 15.12
CA GLN A 3 8.98 -6.08 16.32
C GLN A 3 8.92 -4.57 16.06
N MET A 4 9.76 -4.03 15.18
CA MET A 4 9.77 -2.61 14.84
C MET A 4 8.53 -2.23 14.01
N THR A 5 8.18 -3.07 13.03
CA THR A 5 6.95 -2.92 12.25
C THR A 5 5.72 -3.02 13.16
N GLN A 6 5.71 -3.97 14.10
CA GLN A 6 4.64 -4.13 15.06
C GLN A 6 4.51 -2.92 16.00
N ALA A 7 5.63 -2.36 16.48
CA ALA A 7 5.62 -1.14 17.28
C ALA A 7 5.06 0.05 16.48
N GLY A 8 5.48 0.22 15.23
CA GLY A 8 4.94 1.24 14.33
C GLY A 8 3.44 1.08 14.08
N LEU A 9 2.98 -0.17 13.85
CA LEU A 9 1.56 -0.49 13.73
C LEU A 9 0.80 -0.11 14.99
N ARG A 10 1.32 -0.44 16.18
CA ARG A 10 0.69 -0.04 17.46
C ARG A 10 0.60 1.47 17.61
N LEU A 11 1.62 2.23 17.22
CA LEU A 11 1.57 3.70 17.25
C LEU A 11 0.49 4.24 16.31
N ILE A 12 0.38 3.68 15.11
CA ILE A 12 -0.67 4.05 14.15
C ILE A 12 -2.06 3.64 14.65
N GLU A 13 -2.21 2.48 15.29
CA GLU A 13 -3.47 2.06 15.91
C GLU A 13 -3.93 3.04 16.99
N LEU A 14 -3.01 3.56 17.81
CA LEU A 14 -3.31 4.46 18.92
C LEU A 14 -3.51 5.92 18.47
N HIS A 15 -2.75 6.39 17.49
CA HIS A 15 -2.67 7.82 17.14
C HIS A 15 -2.97 8.12 15.66
N GLY A 16 -3.29 7.10 14.85
CA GLY A 16 -3.46 7.22 13.40
C GLY A 16 -4.55 8.20 13.00
N GLN A 17 -5.67 8.26 13.74
CA GLN A 17 -6.75 9.19 13.43
C GLN A 17 -6.30 10.66 13.46
N SER A 18 -5.49 11.06 14.44
CA SER A 18 -4.97 12.42 14.59
C SER A 18 -3.71 12.68 13.76
N ALA A 19 -2.93 11.65 13.46
CA ALA A 19 -1.64 11.77 12.79
C ALA A 19 -1.70 11.51 11.27
N LYS A 20 -2.83 11.02 10.73
CA LYS A 20 -2.95 10.60 9.33
C LYS A 20 -2.55 11.68 8.33
N ASP A 21 -2.98 12.93 8.53
CA ASP A 21 -2.69 14.00 7.57
C ASP A 21 -1.21 14.37 7.54
N LEU A 22 -0.50 14.18 8.65
CA LEU A 22 0.95 14.38 8.74
C LEU A 22 1.73 13.18 8.15
N LEU A 23 1.33 11.96 8.49
CA LEU A 23 2.11 10.75 8.20
C LEU A 23 1.88 10.23 6.77
N THR A 24 0.68 10.40 6.23
CA THR A 24 0.32 9.97 4.86
C THR A 24 1.32 10.48 3.81
N PRO A 25 1.60 11.79 3.68
CA PRO A 25 2.54 12.27 2.67
C PRO A 25 3.97 11.76 2.89
N MET A 26 4.39 11.49 4.13
CA MET A 26 5.71 10.92 4.41
C MET A 26 5.85 9.50 3.84
N PHE A 27 4.84 8.65 4.05
CA PHE A 27 4.85 7.28 3.55
C PHE A 27 4.64 7.23 2.04
N GLU A 28 3.77 8.07 1.48
CA GLU A 28 3.59 8.18 0.03
C GLU A 28 4.89 8.56 -0.69
N ASN A 29 5.61 9.56 -0.17
CA ASN A 29 6.91 9.95 -0.69
C ASN A 29 7.91 8.80 -0.67
N GLN A 30 7.87 7.96 0.36
CA GLN A 30 8.77 6.82 0.47
C GLN A 30 8.44 5.69 -0.50
N ILE A 31 7.15 5.41 -0.74
CA ILE A 31 6.69 4.40 -1.70
C ILE A 31 7.04 4.81 -3.14
N ASN A 32 6.88 6.10 -3.46
CA ASN A 32 7.12 6.63 -4.80
C ASN A 32 8.59 6.76 -5.18
N LYS A 33 9.53 6.54 -4.24
CA LYS A 33 10.96 6.57 -4.57
C LYS A 33 11.30 5.45 -5.57
N PRO A 34 12.18 5.71 -6.55
CA PRO A 34 12.72 4.67 -7.41
C PRO A 34 13.25 3.50 -6.57
N ASP A 35 13.20 2.30 -7.12
CA ASP A 35 13.86 1.18 -6.48
C ASP A 35 15.36 1.47 -6.35
N SER A 36 15.87 1.29 -5.14
CA SER A 36 17.29 1.46 -4.84
C SER A 36 18.10 0.21 -5.20
N GLY A 37 17.43 -0.94 -5.43
CA GLY A 37 18.08 -2.24 -5.61
C GLY A 37 18.78 -2.75 -4.35
N THR A 38 18.55 -2.11 -3.19
CA THR A 38 19.17 -2.48 -1.92
C THR A 38 18.15 -3.11 -0.99
N HIS A 39 18.61 -4.10 -0.22
CA HIS A 39 17.77 -4.71 0.81
C HIS A 39 17.20 -3.66 1.77
N ALA A 40 18.01 -2.69 2.22
CA ALA A 40 17.56 -1.63 3.12
C ALA A 40 16.44 -0.75 2.49
N GLY A 41 16.51 -0.48 1.20
CA GLY A 41 15.47 0.25 0.48
C GLY A 41 14.15 -0.52 0.42
N ASP A 42 14.21 -1.83 0.16
CA ASP A 42 13.05 -2.72 0.20
C ASP A 42 12.41 -2.75 1.59
N LEU A 43 13.24 -2.84 2.65
CA LEU A 43 12.75 -2.84 4.02
C LEU A 43 11.94 -1.56 4.33
N LEU A 44 12.43 -0.42 3.84
CA LEU A 44 11.84 0.89 4.06
C LEU A 44 10.56 1.07 3.22
N LYS A 45 10.56 0.60 1.97
CA LYS A 45 9.35 0.58 1.11
C LYS A 45 8.26 -0.34 1.68
N GLU A 46 8.62 -1.54 2.12
CA GLU A 46 7.67 -2.48 2.74
C GLU A 46 7.03 -1.87 3.98
N GLY A 47 7.82 -1.25 4.87
CA GLY A 47 7.29 -0.55 6.04
C GLY A 47 6.34 0.59 5.67
N ALA A 48 6.71 1.42 4.70
CA ALA A 48 5.88 2.52 4.22
C ALA A 48 4.56 2.03 3.62
N VAL A 49 4.58 0.92 2.86
CA VAL A 49 3.39 0.25 2.31
C VAL A 49 2.43 -0.17 3.44
N ILE A 50 2.93 -0.88 4.44
CA ILE A 50 2.13 -1.37 5.56
C ILE A 50 1.52 -0.21 6.34
N PHE A 51 2.32 0.82 6.65
CA PHE A 51 1.88 1.96 7.43
C PHE A 51 0.89 2.85 6.69
N LEU A 52 1.11 3.12 5.40
CA LEU A 52 0.17 3.88 4.58
C LEU A 52 -1.19 3.16 4.49
N ALA A 53 -1.18 1.84 4.23
CA ALA A 53 -2.40 1.07 4.16
C ALA A 53 -3.15 1.03 5.50
N THR A 54 -2.41 0.91 6.61
CA THR A 54 -3.00 0.95 7.95
C THR A 54 -3.62 2.30 8.25
N LEU A 55 -2.96 3.41 7.86
CA LEU A 55 -3.50 4.76 8.00
C LEU A 55 -4.78 4.96 7.18
N ALA A 56 -4.84 4.39 5.97
CA ALA A 56 -6.02 4.50 5.12
C ALA A 56 -7.29 3.89 5.75
N ARG A 57 -7.16 2.96 6.70
CA ARG A 57 -8.29 2.39 7.45
C ARG A 57 -8.99 3.40 8.36
N PHE A 58 -8.36 4.51 8.68
CA PHE A 58 -8.92 5.62 9.47
C PHE A 58 -9.66 6.66 8.61
N LEU A 59 -9.72 6.45 7.29
CA LEU A 59 -10.53 7.26 6.39
C LEU A 59 -11.98 6.80 6.44
N PRO A 60 -12.95 7.70 6.19
CA PRO A 60 -14.34 7.30 5.98
C PRO A 60 -14.47 6.33 4.80
N LYS A 61 -15.47 5.45 4.86
CA LYS A 61 -15.84 4.63 3.70
C LYS A 61 -16.25 5.53 2.53
N GLY A 62 -15.76 5.23 1.33
CA GLY A 62 -15.98 6.03 0.12
C GLY A 62 -15.13 7.29 0.03
N ASP A 63 -14.17 7.49 0.94
CA ASP A 63 -13.18 8.57 0.79
C ASP A 63 -12.30 8.29 -0.45
N PRO A 64 -12.16 9.24 -1.38
CA PRO A 64 -11.39 9.04 -2.62
C PRO A 64 -9.92 8.70 -2.36
N LYS A 65 -9.35 9.09 -1.21
CA LYS A 65 -7.98 8.73 -0.83
C LYS A 65 -7.81 7.22 -0.62
N VAL A 66 -8.87 6.47 -0.31
CA VAL A 66 -8.79 5.00 -0.22
C VAL A 66 -8.45 4.39 -1.58
N ALA A 67 -9.13 4.82 -2.64
CA ALA A 67 -8.85 4.38 -4.00
C ALA A 67 -7.43 4.79 -4.44
N GLU A 68 -7.01 5.99 -4.06
CA GLU A 68 -5.66 6.48 -4.34
C GLU A 68 -4.56 5.63 -3.66
N VAL A 69 -4.77 5.28 -2.38
CA VAL A 69 -3.87 4.38 -1.64
C VAL A 69 -3.85 2.99 -2.27
N LEU A 70 -5.00 2.41 -2.61
CA LEU A 70 -5.07 1.12 -3.30
C LEU A 70 -4.31 1.15 -4.63
N GLY A 71 -4.47 2.19 -5.43
CA GLY A 71 -3.72 2.38 -6.67
C GLY A 71 -2.20 2.44 -6.45
N ARG A 72 -1.74 3.06 -5.36
CA ARG A 72 -0.32 3.04 -4.96
C ARG A 72 0.15 1.66 -4.53
N LEU A 73 -0.68 0.90 -3.81
CA LEU A 73 -0.36 -0.49 -3.46
C LEU A 73 -0.24 -1.36 -4.71
N VAL A 74 -1.10 -1.15 -5.71
CA VAL A 74 -1.03 -1.84 -7.01
C VAL A 74 0.28 -1.50 -7.71
N ARG A 75 0.70 -0.23 -7.72
CA ARG A 75 2.02 0.15 -8.26
C ARG A 75 3.18 -0.47 -7.48
N ALA A 76 3.05 -0.60 -6.16
CA ALA A 76 4.09 -1.21 -5.33
C ALA A 76 4.32 -2.70 -5.67
N LEU A 77 3.30 -3.41 -6.19
CA LEU A 77 3.45 -4.78 -6.68
C LEU A 77 4.50 -4.91 -7.79
N ARG A 78 4.68 -3.85 -8.60
CA ARG A 78 5.69 -3.81 -9.68
C ARG A 78 7.13 -3.72 -9.17
N THR A 79 7.33 -3.49 -7.87
CA THR A 79 8.66 -3.53 -7.28
C THR A 79 9.14 -4.99 -7.28
N PRO A 80 10.31 -5.33 -7.85
CA PRO A 80 10.83 -6.71 -7.92
C PRO A 80 11.38 -7.17 -6.55
N SER A 81 10.56 -7.06 -5.52
CA SER A 81 10.88 -7.35 -4.12
C SER A 81 9.71 -8.09 -3.50
N GLU A 82 9.85 -9.41 -3.37
CA GLU A 82 8.84 -10.31 -2.81
C GLU A 82 8.33 -9.85 -1.41
N PRO A 83 9.16 -9.32 -0.49
CA PRO A 83 8.66 -8.75 0.76
C PRO A 83 7.74 -7.54 0.58
N VAL A 84 8.07 -6.62 -0.34
CA VAL A 84 7.24 -5.44 -0.67
C VAL A 84 5.93 -5.89 -1.32
N GLN A 85 6.00 -6.83 -2.25
CA GLN A 85 4.83 -7.39 -2.93
C GLN A 85 3.85 -8.05 -1.95
N ARG A 86 4.34 -8.94 -1.08
CA ARG A 86 3.50 -9.58 -0.05
C ARG A 86 2.84 -8.58 0.88
N ALA A 87 3.58 -7.56 1.31
CA ALA A 87 3.03 -6.52 2.17
C ALA A 87 1.92 -5.74 1.47
N ALA A 88 2.12 -5.36 0.20
CA ALA A 88 1.12 -4.68 -0.60
C ALA A 88 -0.15 -5.53 -0.76
N SER A 89 -0.01 -6.80 -1.21
CA SER A 89 -1.14 -7.72 -1.40
C SER A 89 -1.92 -7.96 -0.12
N GLY A 90 -1.24 -8.21 1.01
CA GLY A 90 -1.88 -8.46 2.29
C GLY A 90 -2.68 -7.26 2.82
N CYS A 91 -2.31 -6.04 2.44
CA CYS A 91 -2.96 -4.81 2.87
C CYS A 91 -4.18 -4.43 2.02
N MET A 92 -4.30 -4.91 0.78
CA MET A 92 -5.39 -4.53 -0.13
C MET A 92 -6.76 -5.03 0.33
N GLY A 93 -6.86 -6.30 0.78
CA GLY A 93 -8.13 -6.93 1.12
C GLY A 93 -9.00 -6.12 2.10
N PRO A 94 -8.46 -5.68 3.25
CA PRO A 94 -9.18 -4.82 4.19
C PRO A 94 -9.61 -3.46 3.61
N LEU A 95 -8.85 -2.90 2.66
CA LEU A 95 -9.13 -1.60 2.05
C LEU A 95 -10.14 -1.69 0.91
N MET A 96 -10.25 -2.82 0.22
CA MET A 96 -11.27 -3.02 -0.82
C MET A 96 -12.70 -2.80 -0.28
N GLY A 97 -12.97 -3.19 0.97
CA GLY A 97 -14.27 -2.95 1.62
C GLY A 97 -14.54 -1.49 2.01
N MET A 98 -13.51 -0.65 1.98
CA MET A 98 -13.60 0.79 2.28
C MET A 98 -13.94 1.64 1.04
N LEU A 99 -13.92 1.05 -0.16
CA LEU A 99 -14.37 1.72 -1.38
C LEU A 99 -15.86 2.09 -1.30
N GLY A 100 -16.22 3.14 -2.03
CA GLY A 100 -17.58 3.70 -2.02
C GLY A 100 -18.52 2.87 -2.89
N THR A 101 -18.01 2.31 -3.99
CA THR A 101 -18.83 1.60 -4.97
C THR A 101 -18.20 0.28 -5.44
N PRO A 102 -19.00 -0.70 -5.88
CA PRO A 102 -18.51 -1.91 -6.53
C PRO A 102 -17.72 -1.63 -7.83
N GLU A 103 -18.05 -0.56 -8.54
CA GLU A 103 -17.40 -0.18 -9.80
C GLU A 103 -15.93 0.21 -9.58
N GLU A 104 -15.61 0.92 -8.50
CA GLU A 104 -14.22 1.24 -8.11
C GLU A 104 -13.41 -0.03 -7.86
N ALA A 105 -14.00 -0.99 -7.14
CA ALA A 105 -13.36 -2.27 -6.87
C ALA A 105 -13.14 -3.07 -8.16
N LYS A 106 -14.12 -3.08 -9.06
CA LYS A 106 -14.03 -3.76 -10.35
C LYS A 106 -12.95 -3.16 -11.24
N ALA A 107 -12.83 -1.84 -11.28
CA ALA A 107 -11.77 -1.16 -12.04
C ALA A 107 -10.38 -1.56 -11.52
N LEU A 108 -10.19 -1.57 -10.20
CA LEU A 108 -8.91 -1.96 -9.60
C LEU A 108 -8.55 -3.43 -9.87
N ILE A 109 -9.54 -4.32 -9.83
CA ILE A 109 -9.35 -5.74 -10.19
C ILE A 109 -8.98 -5.87 -11.67
N GLN A 110 -9.62 -5.11 -12.56
CA GLN A 110 -9.29 -5.12 -13.98
C GLN A 110 -7.84 -4.65 -14.21
N ASP A 111 -7.41 -3.57 -13.56
CA ASP A 111 -6.02 -3.08 -13.66
C ASP A 111 -5.01 -4.13 -13.21
N MET A 112 -5.31 -4.89 -12.15
CA MET A 112 -4.46 -5.98 -11.66
C MET A 112 -4.44 -7.16 -12.62
N LEU A 113 -5.58 -7.52 -13.23
CA LEU A 113 -5.65 -8.58 -14.24
C LEU A 113 -4.88 -8.20 -15.50
N ASP A 114 -5.01 -6.96 -15.95
CA ASP A 114 -4.29 -6.45 -17.12
C ASP A 114 -2.78 -6.44 -16.85
N MET A 115 -2.36 -6.08 -15.64
CA MET A 115 -0.97 -6.18 -15.21
C MET A 115 -0.47 -7.64 -15.25
N LEU A 116 -1.21 -8.56 -14.63
CA LEU A 116 -0.84 -9.98 -14.55
C LEU A 116 -0.73 -10.63 -15.94
N LEU A 117 -1.68 -10.32 -16.83
CA LEU A 117 -1.77 -10.92 -18.17
C LEU A 117 -0.87 -10.24 -19.21
N GLY A 118 -0.59 -8.95 -19.03
CA GLY A 118 0.19 -8.12 -19.95
C GLY A 118 1.60 -7.77 -19.48
N GLY A 119 1.98 -8.14 -18.26
CA GLY A 119 3.24 -7.76 -17.63
C GLY A 119 4.48 -8.33 -18.36
N GLU A 120 5.49 -7.48 -18.56
CA GLU A 120 6.75 -7.88 -19.19
C GLU A 120 7.82 -8.29 -18.17
N SER A 121 7.75 -7.76 -16.94
CA SER A 121 8.74 -8.03 -15.89
C SER A 121 8.23 -9.02 -14.84
N TYR A 122 9.17 -9.62 -14.08
CA TYR A 122 8.85 -10.43 -12.90
C TYR A 122 8.07 -9.64 -11.83
N GLY A 123 8.26 -8.32 -11.74
CA GLY A 123 7.48 -7.48 -10.83
C GLY A 123 6.03 -7.33 -11.28
N ASP A 124 5.77 -7.42 -12.58
CA ASP A 124 4.42 -7.26 -13.15
C ASP A 124 3.62 -8.57 -13.17
N ARG A 125 4.25 -9.74 -12.94
CA ARG A 125 3.65 -11.08 -13.04
C ARG A 125 3.53 -11.77 -11.69
#